data_AF-A0A968MF96-F1
#
_entry.id   AF-A0A968MF96-F1
#
_cell.length_a   1.000
_cell.length_b   1.000
_cell.length_c   1.000
_cell.angle_alpha   90.00
_cell.angle_beta   90.00
_cell.angle_gamma   90.00
#
_symmetry.space_group_name_H-M   'P 1'
#
loop_
_entity.id
_entity.type
_entity.pdbx_description
1 polymer ?
#
loop_
_entity_poly.entity_id
_entity_poly.type
_entity_poly.pdbx_seq_one_letter_code
_entity_poly.pdbx_strand_id
1 'polypeptide(L)'
;MQKLQCCELRTSGKTRSGFCYECLKFPCIRLRQLDKRYHTKYRMSMIENLEFIRDKGIEKFLEKEETRWNCIHCGAVVSVHRNFCLHCKRKLHRIALEAVMNL
;
A
#
# COMPACT_ATOMS: atom_id res chain seq x y z
N MET A 1 2.72 9.79 0.62
CA MET A 1 3.19 8.75 -0.31
C MET A 1 4.65 9.04 -0.65
N GLN A 2 5.60 8.18 -0.24
CA GLN A 2 6.99 8.39 -0.70
C GLN A 2 6.98 8.21 -2.22
N LYS A 3 7.54 9.20 -2.93
CA LYS A 3 7.58 9.26 -4.39
C LYS A 3 8.08 7.91 -4.92
N LEU A 4 7.18 7.11 -5.48
CA LEU A 4 7.47 5.77 -5.97
C LEU A 4 8.30 5.89 -7.26
N GLN A 5 9.62 5.99 -7.12
CA GLN A 5 10.54 5.89 -8.25
C GLN A 5 10.71 4.41 -8.60
N CYS A 6 9.82 3.92 -9.45
CA CYS A 6 9.92 2.60 -10.03
C CYS A 6 10.43 2.73 -11.47
N CYS A 7 11.55 2.04 -11.77
CA CYS A 7 12.16 1.90 -13.10
C CYS A 7 12.87 3.15 -13.68
N GLU A 8 13.81 2.92 -14.60
CA GLU A 8 14.42 3.94 -15.49
C GLU A 8 13.40 4.57 -16.47
N LEU A 9 12.13 4.16 -16.41
CA LEU A 9 11.00 4.63 -17.22
C LEU A 9 10.55 6.07 -16.89
N ARG A 10 11.44 6.94 -16.42
CA ARG A 10 11.16 8.38 -16.40
C ARG A 10 10.95 8.97 -17.80
N THR A 11 11.33 8.24 -18.85
CA THR A 11 11.62 8.88 -20.14
C THR A 11 11.02 8.21 -21.39
N SER A 12 10.46 6.99 -21.33
CA SER A 12 10.21 6.23 -22.58
C SER A 12 8.86 5.52 -22.75
N GLY A 13 7.85 5.80 -21.94
CA GLY A 13 6.48 5.36 -22.27
C GLY A 13 5.58 5.24 -21.05
N LYS A 14 4.63 6.17 -20.94
CA LYS A 14 3.56 6.15 -19.95
C LYS A 14 2.77 4.86 -20.16
N THR A 15 2.69 4.00 -19.14
CA THR A 15 1.65 2.96 -19.11
C THR A 15 0.29 3.66 -19.28
N ARG A 16 -0.68 3.00 -19.91
CA ARG A 16 -1.98 3.62 -20.23
C ARG A 16 -2.64 4.16 -18.96
N SER A 17 -2.54 3.42 -17.87
CA SER A 17 -3.08 3.83 -16.56
C SER A 17 -2.10 4.59 -15.67
N GLY A 18 -0.82 4.68 -16.06
CA GLY A 18 0.24 5.24 -15.20
C GLY A 18 0.71 4.29 -14.08
N PHE A 19 0.16 3.08 -13.97
CA PHE A 19 0.59 2.09 -12.98
C PHE A 19 1.71 1.18 -13.48
N CYS A 20 2.55 0.72 -12.56
CA CYS A 20 3.66 -0.17 -12.88
C CYS A 20 3.24 -1.59 -13.28
N TYR A 21 2.02 -2.04 -12.94
CA TYR A 21 1.56 -3.39 -13.27
C TYR A 21 1.41 -3.63 -14.78
N GLU A 22 1.35 -2.58 -15.60
CA GLU A 22 1.34 -2.67 -17.07
C GLU A 22 2.74 -2.74 -17.67
N CYS A 23 3.80 -2.60 -16.85
CA CYS A 23 5.17 -2.73 -17.32
C CYS A 23 5.49 -4.21 -17.59
N LEU A 24 6.06 -4.51 -18.76
CA LEU A 24 6.54 -5.87 -19.10
C LEU A 24 7.57 -6.43 -18.10
N LYS A 25 8.24 -5.56 -17.33
CA LYS A 25 9.23 -5.94 -16.30
C LYS A 25 8.62 -6.06 -14.91
N PHE A 26 7.30 -5.96 -14.75
CA PHE A 26 6.64 -5.99 -13.45
C PHE A 26 6.66 -7.40 -12.82
N PRO A 27 6.89 -7.52 -11.49
CA PRO A 27 7.45 -6.49 -10.62
C PRO A 27 8.96 -6.36 -10.89
N CYS A 28 9.47 -5.16 -11.18
CA CYS A 28 10.88 -5.01 -11.54
C CYS A 28 11.80 -5.10 -10.30
N ILE A 29 13.12 -5.28 -10.50
CA ILE A 29 14.09 -5.40 -9.39
C ILE A 29 13.98 -4.23 -8.39
N ARG A 30 13.87 -2.99 -8.89
CA ARG A 30 13.71 -1.80 -8.04
C ARG A 30 12.42 -1.84 -7.22
N LEU A 31 11.32 -2.31 -7.82
CA LEU A 31 10.05 -2.47 -7.11
C LEU A 31 10.16 -3.54 -6.03
N ARG A 32 10.73 -4.69 -6.32
CA ARG A 32 10.95 -5.78 -5.34
C ARG A 32 11.81 -5.32 -4.17
N GLN A 33 12.84 -4.53 -4.42
CA GLN A 33 13.67 -3.95 -3.36
C GLN A 33 12.91 -2.94 -2.50
N LEU A 34 12.09 -2.08 -3.12
CA LEU A 34 11.23 -1.14 -2.40
C LEU A 34 10.21 -1.89 -1.54
N ASP A 35 9.55 -2.87 -2.15
CA ASP A 35 8.56 -3.73 -1.54
C ASP A 35 9.15 -4.44 -0.31
N LYS A 36 10.32 -5.07 -0.43
CA LYS A 36 11.02 -5.69 0.71
C LYS A 36 11.24 -4.72 1.87
N ARG A 37 11.64 -3.47 1.61
CA ARG A 37 11.82 -2.46 2.67
C ARG A 37 10.50 -2.08 3.33
N TYR A 38 9.43 -1.99 2.55
CA TYR A 38 8.11 -1.61 3.03
C TYR A 38 7.43 -2.76 3.78
N HIS A 39 7.52 -3.97 3.26
CA HIS A 39 7.02 -5.17 3.92
C HIS A 39 7.67 -5.34 5.29
N THR A 40 9.00 -5.24 5.37
CA THR A 40 9.74 -5.42 6.62
C THR A 40 9.52 -4.30 7.64
N LYS A 41 9.49 -3.03 7.23
CA LYS A 41 9.37 -1.88 8.15
C LYS A 41 7.93 -1.51 8.48
N TYR A 42 7.04 -1.70 7.52
CA TYR A 42 5.69 -1.13 7.53
C TYR A 42 4.59 -2.17 7.40
N ARG A 43 4.94 -3.46 7.21
CA ARG A 43 3.97 -4.56 7.02
C ARG A 43 2.96 -4.25 5.92
N MET A 44 3.46 -3.69 4.82
CA MET A 44 2.69 -3.36 3.63
C MET A 44 3.50 -3.74 2.40
N SER A 45 2.84 -4.28 1.38
CA SER A 45 3.47 -4.57 0.09
C SER A 45 2.98 -3.59 -0.96
N MET A 46 3.94 -2.99 -1.67
CA MET A 46 3.64 -2.17 -2.84
C MET A 46 3.26 -3.03 -4.04
N ILE A 47 3.78 -4.26 -4.11
CA ILE A 47 3.44 -5.22 -5.16
C ILE A 47 2.00 -5.70 -4.99
N GLU A 48 1.62 -6.15 -3.79
CA GLU A 48 0.23 -6.58 -3.51
C GLU A 48 -0.76 -5.44 -3.76
N ASN A 49 -0.41 -4.20 -3.41
CA ASN A 49 -1.26 -3.04 -3.70
C ASN A 49 -1.46 -2.84 -5.22
N LEU A 50 -0.39 -2.97 -6.02
CA LEU A 50 -0.48 -2.82 -7.48
C LEU A 50 -1.22 -4.00 -8.13
N GLU A 51 -1.06 -5.21 -7.61
CA GLU A 51 -1.82 -6.40 -8.04
C GLU A 51 -3.31 -6.24 -7.71
N PHE A 52 -3.64 -5.75 -6.51
CA PHE A 52 -5.02 -5.48 -6.14
C PHE A 52 -5.66 -4.43 -7.06
N ILE A 53 -4.96 -3.34 -7.37
CA ILE A 53 -5.47 -2.31 -8.30
C ILE A 53 -5.65 -2.90 -9.70
N ARG A 54 -4.73 -3.74 -10.18
CA ARG A 54 -4.86 -4.44 -11.47
C ARG A 54 -6.12 -5.31 -11.52
N ASP A 55 -6.40 -6.04 -10.44
CA ASP A 55 -7.42 -7.08 -10.44
C ASP A 55 -8.82 -6.56 -10.03
N LYS A 56 -8.87 -5.49 -9.23
CA LYS A 56 -10.11 -4.97 -8.60
C LYS A 56 -10.40 -3.50 -8.90
N GLY A 57 -9.46 -2.78 -9.50
CA GLY A 57 -9.58 -1.34 -9.76
C GLY A 57 -9.13 -0.47 -8.58
N ILE A 58 -8.89 0.82 -8.89
CA ILE A 58 -8.40 1.79 -7.91
C ILE A 58 -9.47 2.16 -6.88
N GLU A 59 -10.74 2.17 -7.29
CA GLU A 59 -11.87 2.51 -6.42
C GLU A 59 -11.98 1.51 -5.27
N LYS A 60 -11.94 0.20 -5.58
CA LYS A 60 -11.93 -0.86 -4.57
C LYS A 60 -10.70 -0.84 -3.69
N PHE A 61 -9.56 -0.43 -4.24
CA PHE A 61 -8.34 -0.26 -3.46
C PHE A 61 -8.50 0.87 -2.43
N LEU A 62 -9.09 2.00 -2.82
CA LEU A 62 -9.34 3.13 -1.93
C LEU A 62 -10.32 2.76 -0.81
N GLU A 63 -11.44 2.10 -1.11
CA GLU A 63 -12.40 1.61 -0.11
C GLU A 63 -11.72 0.69 0.93
N LYS A 64 -10.90 -0.25 0.44
CA LYS A 64 -10.13 -1.17 1.29
C LYS A 64 -9.14 -0.46 2.19
N GLU A 65 -8.37 0.49 1.65
CA GLU A 65 -7.34 1.19 2.42
C GLU A 65 -7.95 2.22 3.38
N GLU A 66 -9.07 2.88 3.03
CA GLU A 66 -9.80 3.76 3.94
C GLU A 66 -10.20 3.03 5.23
N THR A 67 -10.72 1.81 5.09
CA THR A 67 -11.07 0.97 6.25
C THR A 67 -9.82 0.56 7.04
N ARG A 68 -8.75 0.15 6.35
CA ARG A 68 -7.50 -0.33 6.94
C ARG A 68 -6.77 0.74 7.77
N TRP A 69 -6.82 2.01 7.35
CA TRP A 69 -6.01 3.09 7.93
C TRP A 69 -6.71 3.89 9.02
N ASN A 70 -7.72 3.33 9.68
CA ASN A 70 -8.41 3.97 10.80
C ASN A 70 -8.04 3.38 12.15
N CYS A 71 -7.96 4.24 13.16
CA CYS A 71 -7.66 3.82 14.53
C CYS A 71 -8.87 3.09 15.12
N ILE A 72 -8.70 1.81 15.49
CA ILE A 72 -9.76 0.99 16.11
C ILE A 72 -10.37 1.60 17.39
N HIS A 73 -9.68 2.55 18.02
CA HIS A 73 -10.15 3.13 19.27
C HIS A 73 -10.78 4.52 19.13
N CYS A 74 -10.60 5.22 18.02
CA CYS A 74 -11.11 6.59 17.88
C CYS A 74 -11.50 6.99 16.45
N GLY A 75 -11.40 6.08 15.48
CA GLY A 75 -11.76 6.33 14.09
C GLY A 75 -10.77 7.20 13.30
N ALA A 76 -9.87 7.93 13.96
CA ALA A 76 -8.92 8.81 13.28
C ALA A 76 -7.95 8.05 12.36
N VAL A 77 -7.58 8.68 11.24
CA VAL A 77 -6.58 8.15 10.30
C VAL A 77 -5.24 7.91 11.00
N VAL A 78 -4.63 6.75 10.76
CA VAL A 78 -3.36 6.35 11.36
C VAL A 78 -2.19 6.45 10.38
N SER A 79 -1.02 6.77 10.92
CA SER A 79 0.22 6.77 10.13
C SER A 79 0.83 5.38 10.10
N VAL A 80 1.20 4.92 8.91
CA VAL A 80 1.97 3.69 8.72
C VAL A 80 3.34 3.69 9.43
N HIS A 81 3.90 4.89 9.66
CA HIS A 81 5.22 5.07 10.29
C HIS A 81 5.17 5.07 11.82
N ARG A 82 4.00 4.84 12.43
CA ARG A 82 3.80 4.84 13.87
C ARG A 82 3.17 3.53 14.32
N ASN A 83 3.46 3.14 15.56
CA ASN A 83 2.81 2.02 16.24
C ASN A 83 1.75 2.49 17.25
N PHE A 84 1.40 3.78 17.23
CA PHE A 84 0.37 4.40 18.06
C PHE A 84 -0.41 5.44 17.23
N CYS A 85 -1.63 5.75 17.67
CA CYS A 85 -2.48 6.77 17.04
C CYS A 85 -2.00 8.17 17.39
N LEU A 86 -1.79 9.04 16.40
CA LEU A 86 -1.36 10.43 16.65
C LEU A 86 -2.43 11.27 17.34
N HIS A 87 -3.70 10.90 17.21
CA HIS A 87 -4.84 11.57 17.83
C HIS A 87 -5.03 11.12 19.28
N CYS A 88 -5.41 9.86 19.52
CA CYS A 88 -5.72 9.36 20.87
C CYS A 88 -4.54 8.77 21.66
N LYS A 89 -3.33 8.74 21.08
CA LYS A 89 -2.08 8.24 21.68
C LYS A 89 -2.05 6.75 22.07
N ARG A 90 -3.15 6.00 21.89
CA ARG A 90 -3.20 4.55 22.14
C ARG A 90 -2.36 3.77 21.13
N LYS A 91 -1.78 2.66 21.59
CA LYS A 91 -1.06 1.71 20.73
C LYS A 91 -2.03 1.10 19.72
N LEU A 92 -1.57 0.95 18.49
CA LEU A 92 -2.33 0.27 17.44
C LEU A 92 -2.05 -1.23 17.57
N HIS A 93 -3.01 -2.00 18.09
CA HIS A 93 -2.95 -3.46 18.03
C HIS A 93 -3.20 -3.87 16.58
N ARG A 94 -2.11 -4.27 15.89
CA ARG A 94 -2.12 -4.63 14.47
C ARG A 94 -2.70 -6.03 14.22
N ILE A 95 -3.98 -6.21 14.56
CA ILE A 95 -4.79 -7.35 14.09
C ILE A 95 -5.85 -6.79 13.11
N ALA A 96 -5.39 -6.16 12.04
CA ALA A 96 -6.24 -5.78 10.91
C ALA A 96 -5.80 -6.49 9.61
N LEU A 97 -5.03 -7.58 9.74
CA LEU A 97 -4.75 -8.50 8.63
C LEU A 97 -5.74 -9.68 8.59
N GLU A 98 -6.47 -9.97 9.67
CA GLU A 98 -7.42 -11.11 9.73
C GLU A 98 -8.88 -10.69 9.52
N ALA A 99 -9.23 -9.41 9.63
CA ALA A 99 -10.62 -8.94 9.56
C ALA A 99 -11.18 -8.75 8.13
N VAL A 100 -10.43 -9.08 7.08
CA VAL A 100 -10.90 -8.97 5.67
C VAL A 100 -10.96 -10.34 4.97
N MET A 101 -10.75 -11.45 5.70
CA MET A 101 -10.94 -12.82 5.17
C MET A 101 -12.16 -13.55 5.75
N ASN A 102 -13.10 -12.85 6.40
CA ASN A 102 -14.33 -13.46 6.93
C ASN A 102 -15.59 -12.60 6.66
N LEU A 103 -15.76 -12.15 5.41
CA LEU A 103 -17.06 -11.85 4.80
C LEU A 103 -17.04 -12.32 3.35
#